data_AF-A0A2W5ELG8-F1
#
_entry.id   AF-A0A2W5ELG8-F1
#
_cell.length_a   1.000
_cell.length_b   1.000
_cell.length_c   1.000
_cell.angle_alpha   90.00
_cell.angle_beta   90.00
_cell.angle_gamma   90.00
#
_symmetry.space_group_name_H-M   'P 1'
#
loop_
_entity.id
_entity.type
_entity.pdbx_description
1 polymer ?
#
loop_
_entity_poly.entity_id
_entity_poly.type
_entity_poly.pdbx_seq_one_letter_code
_entity_poly.pdbx_strand_id
1 'polypeptide(L)'
;KKWDAGSVSKFMLFIGPISSIFDFATFAVMFYVFKANAPEHQMLFQSGWFVEGLLSQTLIIHMIRTRKIPFIQSWAATPVVALTSLIMAIGIMIPFSPFAAALKMQPLPLAYFPWLIGILTGYCLLTQLVKNWFIRKFNTWL
;
A
#
# COMPACT_ATOMS: atom_id res chain seq x y z
N LYS A 1 -3.94 25.65 16.47
CA LYS A 1 -3.13 24.58 17.12
C LYS A 1 -1.70 24.72 16.62
N LYS A 2 -0.69 24.80 17.50
CA LYS A 2 0.72 24.77 17.09
C LYS A 2 1.03 23.40 16.50
N TRP A 3 1.63 23.36 15.32
CA TRP A 3 2.00 22.14 14.63
C TRP A 3 3.14 21.46 15.42
N ASP A 4 2.86 20.28 15.98
CA ASP A 4 3.86 19.53 16.76
C ASP A 4 4.58 18.55 15.83
N ALA A 5 5.63 19.02 15.17
CA ALA A 5 6.45 18.21 14.26
C ALA A 5 7.04 16.96 14.94
N GLY A 6 7.22 16.98 16.26
CA GLY A 6 7.71 15.83 17.03
C GLY A 6 6.71 14.67 17.06
N SER A 7 5.41 14.96 17.05
CA SER A 7 4.36 13.93 17.01
C SER A 7 4.30 13.22 15.65
N VAL A 8 4.48 13.96 14.55
CA VAL A 8 4.50 13.45 13.18
C VAL A 8 5.75 12.59 12.95
N SER A 9 6.92 13.04 13.43
CA SER A 9 8.16 12.27 13.31
C SER A 9 8.10 10.93 14.06
N LYS A 10 7.57 10.91 15.29
CA LYS A 10 7.32 9.66 16.03
C LYS A 10 6.36 8.75 15.27
N PHE A 11 5.28 9.30 14.73
CA PHE A 11 4.33 8.52 13.94
C PHE A 11 5.00 7.87 12.73
N MET A 12 5.81 8.62 11.97
CA MET A 12 6.56 8.09 10.83
C MET A 12 7.55 6.99 11.24
N LEU A 13 8.20 7.11 12.40
CA LEU A 13 9.12 6.09 12.91
C LEU A 13 8.43 4.75 13.20
N PHE A 14 7.18 4.76 13.69
CA PHE A 14 6.44 3.53 14.00
C PHE A 14 5.65 2.97 12.81
N ILE A 15 5.10 3.83 11.95
CA ILE A 15 4.25 3.41 10.83
C ILE A 15 5.05 3.20 9.54
N GLY A 16 6.13 3.95 9.33
CA GLY A 16 6.99 3.83 8.15
C GLY A 16 7.53 2.41 7.91
N PRO A 17 8.11 1.73 8.94
CA PRO A 17 8.63 0.37 8.77
C PRO A 17 7.58 -0.66 8.34
N ILE A 18 6.29 -0.40 8.60
CA ILE A 18 5.21 -1.31 8.20
C ILE A 18 5.19 -1.46 6.68
N SER A 19 5.29 -0.35 5.93
CA SER A 19 5.31 -0.39 4.46
C SER A 19 6.43 -1.28 3.95
N SER A 20 7.65 -1.11 4.49
CA SER A 20 8.81 -1.89 4.08
C SER A 20 8.64 -3.39 4.34
N ILE A 21 7.98 -3.79 5.43
CA ILE A 21 7.68 -5.21 5.69
C ILE A 21 6.83 -5.80 4.57
N PHE A 22 5.82 -5.05 4.10
CA PHE A 22 4.97 -5.52 3.00
C PHE A 22 5.66 -5.41 1.64
N ASP A 23 6.53 -4.43 1.42
CA ASP A 23 7.40 -4.40 0.23
C ASP A 23 8.27 -5.67 0.17
N PHE A 24 8.89 -6.07 1.30
CA PHE A 24 9.66 -7.31 1.39
C PHE A 24 8.78 -8.55 1.18
N ALA A 25 7.54 -8.55 1.68
CA ALA A 25 6.60 -9.64 1.44
C ALA A 25 6.23 -9.74 -0.05
N THR A 26 5.96 -8.61 -0.71
CA THR A 26 5.75 -8.54 -2.16
C THR A 26 6.97 -9.07 -2.91
N PHE A 27 8.18 -8.64 -2.53
CA PHE A 27 9.42 -9.13 -3.13
C PHE A 27 9.59 -10.63 -2.94
N ALA A 28 9.30 -11.17 -1.77
CA ALA A 28 9.36 -12.60 -1.51
C ALA A 28 8.35 -13.37 -2.37
N VAL A 29 7.12 -12.88 -2.50
CA VAL A 29 6.11 -13.49 -3.38
C VAL A 29 6.57 -13.46 -4.84
N MET A 30 7.05 -12.32 -5.33
CA MET A 30 7.53 -12.19 -6.70
C MET A 30 8.74 -13.10 -6.96
N PHE A 31 9.67 -13.18 -6.01
CA PHE A 31 10.90 -13.94 -6.14
C PHE A 31 10.70 -15.46 -6.03
N TYR A 32 9.94 -15.94 -5.02
CA TYR A 32 9.81 -17.36 -4.73
C TYR A 32 8.57 -18.01 -5.38
N VAL A 33 7.44 -17.31 -5.45
CA VAL A 33 6.18 -17.86 -6.01
C VAL A 33 6.13 -17.67 -7.53
N PHE A 34 6.37 -16.44 -7.99
CA PHE A 34 6.34 -16.11 -9.42
C PHE A 34 7.68 -16.33 -10.13
N LYS A 35 8.72 -16.73 -9.38
CA LYS A 35 10.08 -16.97 -9.91
C LYS A 35 10.60 -15.79 -10.73
N ALA A 36 10.24 -14.57 -10.36
CA ALA A 36 10.71 -13.34 -10.99
C ALA A 36 12.12 -12.99 -10.48
N ASN A 37 13.04 -13.95 -10.56
CA ASN A 37 14.40 -13.90 -10.01
C ASN A 37 15.49 -13.86 -11.09
N ALA A 38 15.12 -13.83 -12.37
CA ALA A 38 16.01 -13.71 -13.51
C ALA A 38 15.79 -12.37 -14.25
N PRO A 39 16.80 -11.83 -14.97
CA PRO A 39 16.67 -10.59 -15.74
C PRO A 39 15.50 -10.61 -16.74
N GLU A 40 15.19 -11.77 -17.31
CA GLU A 40 14.06 -11.99 -18.22
C GLU A 40 12.70 -11.68 -17.58
N HIS A 41 12.59 -11.83 -16.26
CA HIS A 41 11.38 -11.57 -15.48
C HIS A 41 11.40 -10.21 -14.76
N GLN A 42 12.38 -9.34 -15.06
CA GLN A 42 12.50 -8.02 -14.44
C GLN A 42 11.21 -7.20 -14.59
N MET A 43 10.60 -7.21 -15.78
CA MET A 43 9.36 -6.48 -16.03
C MET A 43 8.19 -7.03 -15.18
N LEU A 44 8.20 -8.35 -14.86
CA LEU A 44 7.16 -8.96 -14.02
C LEU A 44 7.27 -8.42 -12.60
N PHE A 45 8.49 -8.45 -12.08
CA PHE A 45 8.82 -7.95 -10.75
C PHE A 45 8.45 -6.47 -10.62
N GLN A 46 8.82 -5.65 -11.61
CA GLN A 46 8.51 -4.22 -11.64
C GLN A 46 7.00 -3.96 -11.66
N SER A 47 6.24 -4.71 -12.45
CA SER A 47 4.77 -4.57 -12.48
C SER A 47 4.12 -4.92 -11.15
N GLY A 48 4.53 -6.04 -10.52
CA GLY A 48 3.97 -6.45 -9.24
C GLY A 48 4.29 -5.44 -8.15
N TRP A 49 5.56 -5.04 -8.05
CA TRP A 49 5.99 -4.04 -7.09
C TRP A 49 5.30 -2.69 -7.29
N PHE A 50 5.13 -2.25 -8.54
CA PHE A 50 4.42 -1.00 -8.84
C PHE A 50 2.97 -1.03 -8.38
N VAL A 51 2.22 -2.09 -8.71
CA VAL A 51 0.81 -2.20 -8.36
C VAL A 51 0.65 -2.23 -6.84
N GLU A 52 1.44 -3.06 -6.14
CA GLU A 52 1.35 -3.12 -4.68
C GLU A 52 1.74 -1.80 -4.02
N GLY A 53 2.88 -1.21 -4.40
CA GLY A 53 3.34 0.06 -3.85
C GLY A 53 2.36 1.22 -4.08
N LEU A 54 1.73 1.30 -5.24
CA LEU A 54 0.71 2.32 -5.52
C LEU A 54 -0.54 2.11 -4.66
N LEU A 55 -0.99 0.86 -4.50
CA LEU A 55 -2.18 0.54 -3.71
C LEU A 55 -1.93 0.77 -2.21
N SER A 56 -0.78 0.38 -1.67
CA SER A 56 -0.44 0.63 -0.27
C SER A 56 -0.31 2.13 0.03
N GLN A 57 0.30 2.91 -0.86
CA GLN A 57 0.38 4.37 -0.75
C GLN A 57 -0.97 5.09 -0.86
N THR A 58 -1.92 4.57 -1.62
CA THR A 58 -3.27 5.15 -1.68
C THR A 58 -4.10 4.76 -0.46
N LEU A 59 -3.94 3.52 0.03
CA LEU A 59 -4.62 3.04 1.24
C LEU A 59 -4.15 3.75 2.50
N ILE A 60 -2.85 4.03 2.66
CA ILE A 60 -2.33 4.66 3.88
C ILE A 60 -2.96 6.03 4.14
N ILE A 61 -3.29 6.79 3.09
CA ILE A 61 -3.99 8.08 3.19
C ILE A 61 -5.31 7.93 3.94
N HIS A 62 -6.05 6.85 3.68
CA HIS A 62 -7.30 6.54 4.39
C HIS A 62 -7.04 6.07 5.81
N MET A 63 -5.99 5.28 6.03
CA MET A 63 -5.61 4.72 7.34
C MET A 63 -5.21 5.80 8.35
N ILE A 64 -4.48 6.82 7.93
CA ILE A 64 -3.89 7.85 8.82
C ILE A 64 -4.81 9.06 9.03
N ARG A 65 -5.88 9.20 8.25
CA ARG A 65 -6.74 10.40 8.31
C ARG A 65 -7.46 10.55 9.64
N THR A 66 -7.89 9.44 10.26
CA THR A 66 -8.64 9.49 11.53
C THR A 66 -8.19 8.39 12.48
N ARG A 67 -8.42 8.62 13.79
CA ARG A 67 -8.24 7.59 14.83
C ARG A 67 -9.14 6.36 14.63
N LYS A 68 -10.24 6.50 13.89
CA LYS A 68 -11.24 5.45 13.63
C LYS A 68 -10.74 4.47 12.56
N ILE A 69 -11.39 3.31 12.46
CA ILE A 69 -11.16 2.32 11.40
C ILE A 69 -11.73 2.88 10.08
N PRO A 70 -10.91 3.05 9.02
CA PRO A 70 -11.40 3.56 7.74
C PRO A 70 -12.40 2.59 7.11
N PHE A 71 -13.35 3.13 6.35
CA PHE A 71 -14.42 2.39 5.62
C PHE A 71 -15.46 1.67 6.50
N ILE A 72 -15.16 1.37 7.76
CA ILE A 72 -16.11 0.80 8.72
C ILE A 72 -16.71 1.90 9.60
N GLN A 73 -15.86 2.72 10.21
CA GLN A 73 -16.27 3.73 11.19
C GLN A 73 -16.19 5.16 10.65
N SER A 74 -15.47 5.37 9.55
CA SER A 74 -15.27 6.69 8.96
C SER A 74 -14.91 6.59 7.49
N TRP A 75 -15.72 7.24 6.65
CA TRP A 75 -15.47 7.37 5.21
C TRP A 75 -14.76 8.69 4.92
N ALA A 76 -13.83 8.67 3.96
CA ALA A 76 -13.26 9.90 3.42
C ALA A 76 -14.33 10.71 2.69
N ALA A 77 -14.11 12.00 2.52
CA ALA A 77 -15.01 12.81 1.70
C ALA A 77 -15.12 12.16 0.31
N THR A 78 -16.32 12.16 -0.27
CA THR A 78 -16.62 11.49 -1.54
C THR A 78 -15.57 11.76 -2.64
N PRO A 79 -15.06 13.00 -2.81
CA PRO A 79 -14.01 13.27 -3.80
C PRO A 79 -12.70 12.50 -3.56
N VAL A 80 -12.30 12.32 -2.30
CA VAL A 80 -11.06 11.60 -1.94
C VAL A 80 -11.21 10.11 -2.19
N VAL A 81 -12.37 9.53 -1.83
CA VAL A 81 -12.66 8.12 -2.12
C VAL A 81 -12.71 7.89 -3.63
N ALA A 82 -13.43 8.72 -4.37
CA ALA A 82 -13.53 8.61 -5.82
C ALA A 82 -12.15 8.71 -6.50
N LEU A 83 -11.34 9.69 -6.12
CA LEU A 83 -10.01 9.89 -6.71
C LEU A 83 -9.06 8.73 -6.40
N THR A 84 -9.00 8.29 -5.14
CA THR A 84 -8.12 7.18 -4.76
C THR A 84 -8.55 5.86 -5.41
N SER A 85 -9.85 5.58 -5.48
CA SER A 85 -10.38 4.42 -6.23
C SER A 85 -10.05 4.49 -7.71
N LEU A 86 -10.16 5.67 -8.33
CA LEU A 86 -9.79 5.88 -9.73
C LEU A 86 -8.29 5.64 -9.96
N ILE A 87 -7.43 6.16 -9.08
CA ILE A 87 -5.98 5.95 -9.16
C ILE A 87 -5.63 4.46 -9.00
N MET A 88 -6.25 3.77 -8.03
CA MET A 88 -6.03 2.33 -7.86
C MET A 88 -6.47 1.53 -9.09
N ALA A 89 -7.63 1.85 -9.67
CA ALA A 89 -8.12 1.20 -10.88
C ALA A 89 -7.19 1.42 -12.07
N ILE A 90 -6.78 2.68 -12.31
CA ILE A 90 -5.82 3.02 -13.37
C ILE A 90 -4.49 2.29 -13.14
N GLY A 91 -3.99 2.30 -11.91
CA GLY A 91 -2.76 1.62 -11.50
C GLY A 91 -2.75 0.13 -11.81
N ILE A 92 -3.84 -0.55 -11.51
CA ILE A 92 -4.03 -1.98 -11.84
C ILE A 92 -4.10 -2.18 -13.35
N MET A 93 -4.71 -1.26 -14.10
CA MET A 93 -4.87 -1.38 -15.56
C MET A 93 -3.59 -1.04 -16.35
N ILE A 94 -2.68 -0.21 -15.82
CA ILE A 94 -1.46 0.21 -16.52
C ILE A 94 -0.62 -0.98 -17.04
N PRO A 95 -0.32 -2.03 -16.25
CA PRO A 95 0.44 -3.19 -16.74
C PRO A 95 -0.25 -3.98 -17.87
N PHE A 96 -1.56 -3.82 -18.05
CA PHE A 96 -2.35 -4.47 -19.11
C PHE A 96 -2.57 -3.55 -20.32
N SER A 97 -2.09 -2.31 -20.25
CA SER A 97 -2.26 -1.32 -21.30
C SER A 97 -1.15 -1.40 -22.37
N PRO A 98 -1.36 -0.82 -23.56
CA PRO A 98 -0.31 -0.70 -24.58
C PRO A 98 0.93 0.08 -24.10
N PHE A 99 0.79 0.90 -23.05
CA PHE A 99 1.88 1.68 -22.46
C PHE A 99 2.79 0.86 -21.54
N ALA A 100 2.40 -0.37 -21.18
CA ALA A 100 3.14 -1.20 -20.24
C ALA A 100 4.60 -1.39 -20.68
N ALA A 101 4.83 -1.74 -21.95
CA ALA A 101 6.19 -1.95 -22.47
C ALA A 101 7.08 -0.68 -22.36
N ALA A 102 6.52 0.50 -22.61
CA ALA A 102 7.24 1.78 -22.47
C ALA A 102 7.64 2.07 -21.02
N LEU A 103 6.85 1.58 -20.06
CA LEU A 103 7.10 1.70 -18.62
C LEU A 103 7.92 0.53 -18.05
N LYS A 104 8.44 -0.37 -18.89
CA LYS A 104 9.11 -1.62 -18.48
C LYS A 104 8.23 -2.53 -17.62
N MET A 105 6.94 -2.51 -17.90
CA MET A 105 5.92 -3.31 -17.23
C MET A 105 5.36 -4.38 -18.18
N GLN A 106 4.87 -5.47 -17.60
CA GLN A 106 4.13 -6.50 -18.33
C GLN A 106 2.87 -6.92 -17.58
N PRO A 107 1.89 -7.54 -18.28
CA PRO A 107 0.66 -8.02 -17.66
C PRO A 107 0.95 -8.97 -16.50
N LEU A 108 0.28 -8.75 -15.37
CA LEU A 108 0.42 -9.61 -14.19
C LEU A 108 -0.44 -10.87 -14.34
N PRO A 109 0.07 -12.05 -13.98
CA PRO A 109 -0.73 -13.27 -13.97
C PRO A 109 -1.87 -13.13 -12.96
N LEU A 110 -3.06 -13.68 -13.28
CA LEU A 110 -4.23 -13.58 -12.40
C LEU A 110 -3.98 -14.16 -10.99
N ALA A 111 -3.07 -15.14 -10.88
CA ALA A 111 -2.65 -15.71 -9.61
C ALA A 111 -1.96 -14.70 -8.66
N TYR A 112 -1.50 -13.55 -9.17
CA TYR A 112 -0.89 -12.48 -8.36
C TYR A 112 -1.92 -11.75 -7.49
N PHE A 113 -3.15 -11.55 -7.99
CA PHE A 113 -4.16 -10.75 -7.30
C PHE A 113 -4.61 -11.30 -5.93
N PRO A 114 -4.78 -12.62 -5.74
CA PRO A 114 -5.01 -13.17 -4.40
C PRO A 114 -3.89 -12.83 -3.40
N TRP A 115 -2.62 -12.88 -3.81
CA TRP A 115 -1.49 -12.50 -2.96
C TRP A 115 -1.50 -11.01 -2.65
N LEU A 116 -1.75 -10.17 -3.66
CA LEU A 116 -1.91 -8.72 -3.51
C LEU A 116 -2.99 -8.39 -2.49
N ILE A 117 -4.17 -9.02 -2.58
CA ILE A 117 -5.26 -8.83 -1.62
C ILE A 117 -4.82 -9.23 -0.22
N GLY A 118 -4.13 -10.36 -0.06
CA GLY A 118 -3.60 -10.82 1.23
C GLY A 118 -2.61 -9.84 1.84
N ILE A 119 -1.65 -9.35 1.04
CA ILE A 119 -0.63 -8.37 1.44
C ILE A 119 -1.29 -7.06 1.86
N LEU A 120 -2.17 -6.49 1.04
CA LEU A 120 -2.84 -5.22 1.34
C LEU A 120 -3.81 -5.33 2.54
N THR A 121 -4.46 -6.48 2.71
CA THR A 121 -5.29 -6.74 3.89
C THR A 121 -4.42 -6.81 5.15
N GLY A 122 -3.32 -7.57 5.09
CA GLY A 122 -2.33 -7.63 6.17
C GLY A 122 -1.76 -6.25 6.51
N TYR A 123 -1.48 -5.44 5.49
CA TYR A 123 -1.00 -4.07 5.61
C TYR A 123 -2.00 -3.18 6.36
N CYS A 124 -3.27 -3.20 5.95
CA CYS A 124 -4.33 -2.45 6.61
C CYS A 124 -4.50 -2.90 8.07
N LEU A 125 -4.49 -4.21 8.33
CA LEU A 125 -4.63 -4.77 9.68
C LEU A 125 -3.47 -4.36 10.58
N LEU A 126 -2.22 -4.58 10.15
CA LEU A 126 -1.03 -4.24 10.94
C LEU A 126 -0.96 -2.73 11.18
N THR A 127 -1.22 -1.92 10.16
CA THR A 127 -1.27 -0.45 10.30
C THR A 127 -2.33 -0.03 11.30
N GLN A 128 -3.53 -0.62 11.28
CA GLN A 128 -4.59 -0.29 12.25
C GLN A 128 -4.22 -0.71 13.67
N LEU A 129 -3.59 -1.88 13.84
CA LEU A 129 -3.13 -2.38 15.14
C LEU A 129 -2.05 -1.48 15.74
N VAL A 130 -1.01 -1.16 14.97
CA VAL A 130 0.08 -0.27 15.41
C VAL A 130 -0.45 1.14 15.67
N LYS A 131 -1.36 1.64 14.84
CA LYS A 131 -2.05 2.93 15.08
C LYS A 131 -2.79 2.93 16.41
N ASN A 132 -3.63 1.92 16.67
CA ASN A 132 -4.40 1.82 17.91
C ASN A 132 -3.47 1.70 19.13
N TRP A 133 -2.39 0.93 19.01
CA TRP A 133 -1.37 0.81 20.06
C TRP A 133 -0.66 2.13 20.33
N PHE A 134 -0.25 2.85 19.27
CA PHE A 134 0.41 4.15 19.38
C PHE A 134 -0.47 5.17 20.09
N ILE A 135 -1.74 5.28 19.69
CA ILE A 135 -2.71 6.19 20.32
C ILE A 135 -2.89 5.85 21.80
N ARG A 136 -3.02 4.57 22.15
CA ARG A 136 -3.17 4.12 23.55
C ARG A 136 -1.93 4.42 24.38
N LYS A 137 -0.73 4.23 23.83
CA LYS A 137 0.53 4.41 24.55
C LYS A 137 0.89 5.88 24.76
N PHE A 138 0.70 6.72 23.74
CA PHE A 138 1.16 8.10 23.76
C PHE A 138 0.05 9.13 24.00
N ASN A 139 -1.23 8.70 24.07
CA ASN A 139 -2.42 9.56 24.21
C ASN A 139 -2.48 10.75 23.22
N THR A 140 -1.69 10.67 22.15
CA THR A 140 -1.49 11.71 21.16
C THR A 140 -1.78 11.13 19.79
N TRP A 141 -2.26 12.00 18.91
CA TRP A 141 -2.56 11.70 17.53
C TRP A 141 -2.23 12.95 16.75
N LEU A 142 -1.34 12.80 15.77
CA LEU A 142 -0.94 13.79 14.76
C LEU A 142 -1.44 15.22 15.05
#